data_AF-M8ABC0-F1
#
_entry.id   AF-M8ABC0-F1
#
_cell.length_a   1.000
_cell.length_b   1.000
_cell.length_c   1.000
_cell.angle_alpha   90.00
_cell.angle_beta   90.00
_cell.angle_gamma   90.00
#
_symmetry.space_group_name_H-M   'P 1'
#
loop_
_entity.id
_entity.type
_entity.pdbx_description
1 polymer ?
#
loop_
_entity_poly.entity_id
_entity_poly.type
_entity_poly.pdbx_seq_one_letter_code
_entity_poly.pdbx_strand_id
1 'polypeptide(L)'
;MAPMPKRIVEDEPKKAAYVTFLAGSGDYWMGVVGLAKGLRAVNSAYPLVVAVLPDVPMDHRRKLVEQGCLVREIVPVYPPDSQTQFAMAYYVINYSKLRIWEMLTDSLPENGHMPTAKAMPTAAVGLVRDMPTAQSWPSA
;
A
#
# COMPACT_ATOMS: atom_id res chain seq x y z
N MET A 1 -51.04 -17.07 -5.15
CA MET A 1 -49.70 -17.63 -4.92
C MET A 1 -48.75 -16.45 -4.76
N ALA A 2 -48.30 -16.16 -3.54
CA ALA A 2 -47.44 -14.99 -3.27
C ALA A 2 -46.02 -15.24 -3.83
N PRO A 3 -45.34 -14.21 -4.37
CA PRO A 3 -43.95 -14.36 -4.78
C PRO A 3 -43.07 -14.56 -3.53
N MET A 4 -42.26 -15.61 -3.54
CA MET A 4 -41.25 -15.87 -2.51
C MET A 4 -40.24 -14.71 -2.46
N PRO A 5 -39.79 -14.29 -1.26
CA PRO A 5 -38.79 -13.22 -1.16
C PRO A 5 -37.49 -13.68 -1.82
N LYS A 6 -36.94 -12.79 -2.67
CA LYS A 6 -35.61 -12.97 -3.27
C LYS A 6 -34.61 -13.23 -2.15
N ARG A 7 -33.94 -14.38 -2.25
CA ARG A 7 -32.82 -14.79 -1.40
C ARG A 7 -31.94 -13.56 -1.13
N ILE A 8 -31.78 -13.20 0.14
CA ILE A 8 -30.79 -12.23 0.57
C ILE A 8 -29.47 -12.79 0.07
N VAL A 9 -28.91 -12.17 -0.97
CA VAL A 9 -27.55 -12.46 -1.40
C VAL A 9 -26.71 -11.92 -0.25
N GLU A 10 -26.23 -12.80 0.62
CA GLU A 10 -25.25 -12.42 1.63
C GLU A 10 -24.07 -11.81 0.86
N ASP A 11 -23.85 -10.49 1.03
CA ASP A 11 -22.73 -9.77 0.42
C ASP A 11 -21.46 -10.53 0.85
N GLU A 12 -20.72 -11.12 -0.11
CA GLU A 12 -19.50 -11.83 0.23
C GLU A 12 -18.63 -10.93 1.12
N PRO A 13 -17.99 -11.48 2.17
CA PRO A 13 -17.17 -10.67 3.06
C PRO A 13 -16.06 -10.00 2.25
N LYS A 14 -16.19 -8.68 2.05
CA LYS A 14 -15.22 -7.87 1.32
C LYS A 14 -13.88 -7.98 2.03
N LYS A 15 -12.93 -8.68 1.39
CA LYS A 15 -11.54 -8.77 1.85
C LYS A 15 -10.94 -7.36 1.82
N ALA A 16 -10.57 -6.82 2.98
CA ALA A 16 -9.93 -5.52 3.09
C ALA A 16 -8.75 -5.56 4.07
N ALA A 17 -7.77 -4.70 3.82
CA ALA A 17 -6.56 -4.57 4.62
C ALA A 17 -6.07 -3.11 4.57
N TYR A 18 -5.37 -2.69 5.63
CA TYR A 18 -4.50 -1.53 5.56
C TYR A 18 -3.20 -1.96 4.88
N VAL A 19 -2.73 -1.18 3.91
CA VAL A 19 -1.46 -1.47 3.23
C VAL A 19 -0.53 -0.28 3.39
N THR A 20 0.71 -0.55 3.76
CA THR A 20 1.80 0.44 3.76
C THR A 20 3.02 -0.15 3.05
N PHE A 21 3.97 0.72 2.69
CA PHE A 21 5.16 0.36 1.93
C PHE A 21 6.43 0.79 2.66
N LEU A 22 7.44 -0.08 2.67
CA LEU A 22 8.72 0.13 3.33
C LEU A 22 9.87 -0.24 2.40
N ALA A 23 10.85 0.65 2.30
CA ALA A 23 12.07 0.46 1.53
C ALA A 23 13.27 0.97 2.32
N GLY A 24 14.43 0.40 2.03
CA GLY A 24 15.71 0.78 2.63
C GLY A 24 15.93 0.28 4.06
N SER A 25 17.12 0.59 4.57
CA SER A 25 17.62 0.14 5.88
C SER A 25 17.50 1.18 6.99
N GLY A 26 16.82 2.29 6.73
CA GLY A 26 16.58 3.35 7.71
C GLY A 26 15.61 2.93 8.82
N ASP A 27 15.24 3.90 9.64
CA ASP A 27 14.44 3.72 10.84
C ASP A 27 12.92 3.83 10.59
N TYR A 28 12.50 3.97 9.32
CA TYR A 28 11.09 4.00 8.89
C TYR A 28 10.25 2.81 9.36
N TRP A 29 10.87 1.66 9.65
CA TRP A 29 10.17 0.52 10.26
C TRP A 29 9.54 0.88 11.61
N MET A 30 10.10 1.84 12.37
CA MET A 30 9.54 2.33 13.62
C MET A 30 8.20 3.05 13.40
N GLY A 31 8.05 3.77 12.28
CA GLY A 31 6.78 4.38 11.89
C GLY A 31 5.70 3.34 11.62
N VAL A 32 6.06 2.23 10.96
CA VAL A 32 5.15 1.10 10.72
C VAL A 32 4.76 0.41 12.03
N VAL A 33 5.68 0.27 12.98
CA VAL A 33 5.36 -0.20 14.35
C VAL A 33 4.35 0.71 15.04
N GLY A 34 4.53 2.03 14.94
CA GLY A 34 3.58 3.01 15.45
C GLY A 34 2.18 2.85 14.83
N LEU A 35 2.12 2.69 13.50
CA LEU A 35 0.87 2.43 12.78
C LEU A 35 0.18 1.14 13.25
N ALA A 36 0.92 0.03 13.38
CA ALA A 36 0.39 -1.24 13.85
C ALA A 36 -0.20 -1.13 15.26
N LYS A 37 0.49 -0.45 16.16
CA LYS A 37 0.01 -0.18 17.53
C LYS A 37 -1.25 0.69 17.52
N GLY A 38 -1.30 1.73 16.68
CA GLY A 38 -2.47 2.60 16.52
C GLY A 38 -3.70 1.83 16.04
N LEU A 39 -3.56 1.00 15.01
CA LEU A 39 -4.64 0.16 14.49
C LEU A 39 -5.15 -0.84 15.55
N ARG A 40 -4.25 -1.41 16.36
CA ARG A 40 -4.63 -2.30 17.47
C ARG A 40 -5.38 -1.54 18.56
N ALA A 41 -4.94 -0.34 18.92
CA ALA A 41 -5.56 0.46 19.98
C ALA A 41 -7.02 0.82 19.67
N VAL A 42 -7.37 0.95 18.38
CA VAL A 42 -8.75 1.21 17.94
C VAL A 42 -9.53 -0.08 17.60
N ASN A 43 -8.99 -1.26 17.90
CA ASN A 43 -9.57 -2.56 17.54
C ASN A 43 -9.94 -2.65 16.06
N SER A 44 -9.02 -2.22 15.19
CA SER A 44 -9.20 -2.32 13.73
C SER A 44 -9.62 -3.73 13.32
N ALA A 45 -10.70 -3.82 12.55
CA ALA A 45 -11.20 -5.08 12.01
C ALA A 45 -10.33 -5.65 10.88
N TYR A 46 -9.41 -4.84 10.34
CA TYR A 46 -8.60 -5.20 9.18
C TYR A 46 -7.11 -5.31 9.54
N PRO A 47 -6.38 -6.28 8.94
CA PRO A 47 -4.95 -6.45 9.16
C PRO A 47 -4.13 -5.33 8.52
N LEU A 48 -2.89 -5.17 8.97
CA LEU A 48 -1.88 -4.33 8.33
C LEU A 48 -0.94 -5.19 7.48
N VAL A 49 -0.95 -4.98 6.17
CA VAL A 49 0.01 -5.54 5.21
C VAL A 49 1.12 -4.53 4.98
N VAL A 50 2.37 -4.99 5.04
CA VAL A 50 3.55 -4.17 4.78
C VAL A 50 4.25 -4.70 3.54
N ALA A 51 4.14 -3.97 2.44
CA ALA A 51 4.89 -4.23 1.22
C ALA A 51 6.35 -3.80 1.45
N VAL A 52 7.31 -4.71 1.35
CA VAL A 52 8.73 -4.43 1.57
C VAL A 52 9.55 -4.63 0.30
N LEU A 53 10.54 -3.77 0.07
CA LEU A 53 11.59 -4.03 -0.92
C LEU A 53 12.67 -4.97 -0.36
N PRO A 54 13.45 -5.65 -1.24
CA PRO A 54 14.55 -6.53 -0.84
C PRO A 54 15.61 -5.86 0.06
N ASP A 55 15.77 -4.54 -0.07
CA ASP A 55 16.75 -3.74 0.68
C ASP A 55 16.37 -3.46 2.14
N VAL A 56 15.16 -3.86 2.58
CA VAL A 56 14.75 -3.80 3.98
C VAL A 56 15.40 -4.94 4.77
N PRO A 57 16.22 -4.66 5.81
CA PRO A 57 16.90 -5.67 6.61
C PRO A 57 15.95 -6.68 7.25
N MET A 58 16.38 -7.95 7.31
CA MET A 58 15.58 -9.04 7.90
C MET A 58 15.16 -8.76 9.35
N ASP A 59 16.04 -8.12 10.13
CA ASP A 59 15.73 -7.77 11.51
C ASP A 59 14.57 -6.76 11.60
N HIS A 60 14.49 -5.80 10.67
CA HIS A 60 13.35 -4.88 10.60
C HIS A 60 12.07 -5.64 10.25
N ARG A 61 12.12 -6.55 9.27
CA ARG A 61 10.97 -7.38 8.88
C ARG A 61 10.49 -8.26 10.03
N ARG A 62 11.40 -8.89 10.78
CA ARG A 62 11.07 -9.71 11.96
C ARG A 62 10.34 -8.89 13.01
N LYS A 63 10.83 -7.69 13.32
CA LYS A 63 10.17 -6.76 14.26
C LYS A 63 8.75 -6.40 13.81
N LEU A 64 8.51 -6.23 12.51
CA LEU A 64 7.16 -5.98 11.99
C LEU A 64 6.23 -7.19 12.15
N VAL A 65 6.73 -8.39 11.88
CA VAL A 65 5.97 -9.65 12.10
C VAL A 65 5.64 -9.81 13.59
N GLU A 66 6.57 -9.51 14.49
CA GLU A 66 6.34 -9.52 15.95
C GLU A 66 5.27 -8.50 16.40
N GLN A 67 5.06 -7.41 15.64
CA GLN A 67 3.94 -6.49 15.86
C GLN A 67 2.61 -6.98 15.27
N GLY A 68 2.57 -8.16 14.64
CA GLY A 68 1.38 -8.70 13.98
C GLY A 68 1.15 -8.14 12.57
N CYS A 69 2.17 -7.54 11.93
CA CYS A 69 2.06 -7.11 10.54
C CYS A 69 2.24 -8.29 9.59
N LEU A 70 1.49 -8.28 8.48
CA LEU A 70 1.68 -9.21 7.37
C LEU A 70 2.72 -8.63 6.41
N VAL A 71 3.96 -9.12 6.48
CA VAL A 71 5.05 -8.63 5.61
C VAL A 71 5.03 -9.37 4.27
N ARG A 72 4.97 -8.63 3.17
CA ARG A 72 5.04 -9.16 1.80
C ARG A 72 6.17 -8.48 1.05
N GLU A 73 7.16 -9.25 0.59
CA GLU A 73 8.19 -8.71 -0.30
C GLU A 73 7.60 -8.45 -1.69
N ILE A 74 8.00 -7.35 -2.31
CA ILE A 74 7.66 -7.03 -3.70
C ILE A 74 8.89 -6.76 -4.53
N VAL A 75 8.77 -7.05 -5.82
CA VAL A 75 9.81 -6.77 -6.81
C VAL A 75 9.82 -5.27 -7.11
N PRO A 76 10.99 -4.59 -7.00
CA PRO A 76 11.08 -3.19 -7.35
C PRO A 76 10.67 -2.95 -8.81
N VAL A 77 9.99 -1.83 -9.06
CA VAL A 77 9.65 -1.39 -10.41
C VAL A 77 10.72 -0.43 -10.89
N TYR A 78 11.51 -0.90 -11.85
CA TYR A 78 12.48 -0.08 -12.56
C TYR A 78 11.82 0.57 -13.77
N PRO A 79 11.99 1.88 -13.99
CA PRO A 79 11.57 2.48 -15.25
C PRO A 79 12.36 1.83 -16.39
N PRO A 80 11.74 1.63 -17.56
CA PRO A 80 12.47 1.20 -18.74
C PRO A 80 13.51 2.25 -19.12
N ASP A 81 14.59 1.81 -19.76
CA ASP A 81 15.59 2.67 -20.39
C ASP A 81 14.92 3.49 -21.51
N SER A 82 14.25 4.58 -21.15
CA SER A 82 13.43 5.38 -22.07
C SER A 82 13.71 6.87 -21.93
N GLN A 83 13.67 7.55 -23.07
CA GLN A 83 14.16 8.89 -23.35
C GLN A 83 13.25 10.02 -22.82
N THR A 84 12.64 9.85 -21.63
CA THR A 84 11.79 10.91 -21.05
C THR A 84 12.38 11.39 -19.73
N GLN A 85 12.38 12.71 -19.51
CA GLN A 85 12.89 13.33 -18.28
C GLN A 85 12.10 12.95 -17.01
N PHE A 86 10.96 12.28 -17.17
CA PHE A 86 10.04 11.94 -16.09
C PHE A 86 10.19 10.50 -15.58
N ALA A 87 10.80 9.59 -16.37
CA ALA A 87 11.01 8.18 -16.03
C ALA A 87 12.43 7.95 -15.51
N MET A 88 12.73 8.42 -14.30
CA MET A 88 14.09 8.43 -13.75
C MET A 88 14.36 7.28 -12.78
N ALA A 89 15.57 6.71 -12.84
CA ALA A 89 15.99 5.57 -12.01
C ALA A 89 15.98 5.87 -10.50
N TYR A 90 16.12 7.12 -10.07
CA TYR A 90 16.01 7.47 -8.64
C TYR A 90 14.55 7.40 -8.11
N TYR A 91 13.56 7.28 -8.99
CA TYR A 91 12.15 7.11 -8.62
C TYR A 91 11.71 5.64 -8.47
N VAL A 92 12.62 4.67 -8.45
CA VAL A 92 12.31 3.25 -8.25
C VAL A 92 11.41 3.01 -7.03
N ILE A 93 11.66 3.70 -5.91
CA ILE A 93 10.82 3.62 -4.70
C ILE A 93 9.39 4.11 -4.97
N ASN A 94 9.21 5.15 -5.79
CA ASN A 94 7.90 5.69 -6.13
C ASN A 94 7.12 4.77 -7.07
N TYR A 95 7.76 4.23 -8.10
CA TYR A 95 7.11 3.27 -9.00
C TYR A 95 6.79 1.96 -8.28
N SER A 96 7.66 1.51 -7.38
CA SER A 96 7.45 0.27 -6.63
C SER A 96 6.19 0.31 -5.74
N LYS A 97 5.74 1.49 -5.31
CA LYS A 97 4.45 1.64 -4.60
C LYS A 97 3.26 1.15 -5.42
N LEU A 98 3.35 1.16 -6.76
CA LEU A 98 2.26 0.70 -7.64
C LEU A 98 2.01 -0.81 -7.51
N ARG A 99 2.99 -1.60 -7.05
CA ARG A 99 2.84 -3.04 -6.77
C ARG A 99 1.80 -3.35 -5.69
N ILE A 100 1.39 -2.36 -4.89
CA ILE A 100 0.27 -2.52 -3.96
C ILE A 100 -1.02 -2.93 -4.68
N TRP A 101 -1.21 -2.53 -5.94
CA TRP A 101 -2.39 -2.90 -6.73
C TRP A 101 -2.46 -4.40 -7.05
N GLU A 102 -1.31 -5.06 -7.17
CA GLU A 102 -1.21 -6.51 -7.39
C GLU A 102 -1.63 -7.28 -6.13
N MET A 103 -1.30 -6.75 -4.94
CA MET A 103 -1.71 -7.35 -3.66
C MET A 103 -3.23 -7.38 -3.44
N LEU A 104 -3.97 -6.51 -4.12
CA LEU A 104 -5.42 -6.42 -4.05
C LEU A 104 -6.10 -7.36 -5.06
N THR A 105 -5.38 -7.76 -6.11
CA THR A 105 -5.92 -8.47 -7.27
C THR A 105 -5.68 -9.98 -7.26
N ASP A 106 -4.77 -10.50 -6.41
CA ASP A 106 -4.64 -11.94 -6.10
C ASP A 106 -5.91 -12.57 -5.48
N SER A 107 -6.96 -11.79 -5.30
CA SER A 107 -8.29 -12.23 -4.88
C SER A 107 -9.42 -11.93 -5.89
N LEU A 108 -9.11 -11.57 -7.15
CA LEU A 108 -10.15 -11.36 -8.15
C LEU A 108 -10.88 -12.69 -8.44
N PRO A 109 -12.21 -12.78 -8.24
CA PRO A 109 -12.98 -13.84 -8.85
C PRO A 109 -12.97 -13.65 -10.37
N GLU A 110 -13.06 -14.75 -11.14
CA GLU A 110 -13.11 -14.74 -12.62
C GLU A 110 -14.18 -13.78 -13.20
N ASN A 111 -15.13 -13.33 -12.38
CA ASN A 111 -16.21 -12.43 -12.76
C ASN A 111 -15.97 -10.98 -12.30
N GLY A 112 -14.97 -10.30 -12.88
CA GLY A 112 -15.00 -8.87 -13.24
C GLY A 112 -15.34 -7.77 -12.21
N HIS A 113 -15.58 -8.07 -10.93
CA HIS A 113 -15.84 -7.05 -9.91
C HIS A 113 -14.53 -6.66 -9.21
N MET A 114 -14.06 -5.45 -9.50
CA MET A 114 -12.88 -4.88 -8.87
C MET A 114 -13.18 -4.61 -7.38
N PRO A 115 -12.43 -5.18 -6.43
CA PRO A 115 -12.65 -4.89 -5.02
C PRO A 115 -12.42 -3.41 -4.76
N THR A 116 -13.39 -2.75 -4.12
CA THR A 116 -13.27 -1.35 -3.70
C THR A 116 -12.27 -1.25 -2.56
N ALA A 117 -11.01 -0.99 -2.87
CA ALA A 117 -10.01 -0.63 -1.87
C ALA A 117 -10.17 0.85 -1.50
N LYS A 118 -10.42 1.14 -0.21
CA LYS A 118 -10.01 2.43 0.36
C LYS A 118 -8.49 2.37 0.58
N ALA A 119 -7.73 2.49 -0.50
CA ALA A 119 -6.31 2.79 -0.37
C ALA A 119 -6.21 4.21 0.19
N MET A 120 -5.76 4.37 1.43
CA MET A 120 -5.14 5.62 1.85
C MET A 120 -3.65 5.52 1.47
N PRO A 121 -3.19 6.19 0.40
CA PRO A 121 -1.77 6.43 0.24
C PRO A 121 -1.37 7.46 1.31
N THR A 122 -1.16 7.04 2.55
CA THR A 122 -0.61 7.96 3.56
C THR A 122 0.91 7.99 3.40
N ALA A 123 1.34 9.04 2.68
CA ALA A 123 2.57 9.80 2.79
C ALA A 123 3.89 9.03 2.99
N ALA A 124 4.80 9.22 2.03
CA ALA A 124 6.18 9.47 2.40
C ALA A 124 6.20 10.66 3.38
N VAL A 125 6.33 10.41 4.68
CA VAL A 125 6.80 11.44 5.60
C VAL A 125 8.33 11.40 5.52
N GLY A 126 8.84 11.98 4.44
CA GLY A 126 10.25 12.26 4.21
C GLY A 126 10.32 13.65 3.57
N LEU A 127 10.51 14.67 4.43
CA LEU A 127 10.72 16.09 4.14
C LEU A 127 10.16 16.63 2.81
N VAL A 128 8.94 17.18 2.86
CA VAL A 128 8.65 18.39 2.06
C VAL A 128 9.07 19.57 2.94
N ARG A 129 10.31 20.03 2.77
CA ARG A 129 10.62 21.43 3.03
C ARG A 129 10.53 22.14 1.68
N ASP A 130 9.54 23.02 1.60
CA ASP A 130 9.32 24.05 0.58
C ASP A 130 9.15 23.59 -0.88
N MET A 131 8.01 22.94 -1.16
CA MET A 131 7.42 23.01 -2.51
C MET A 131 6.41 24.16 -2.56
N PRO A 132 6.55 25.13 -3.48
CA PRO A 132 5.59 26.22 -3.61
C PRO A 132 4.27 25.69 -4.21
N THR A 133 3.16 26.32 -3.80
CA THR A 133 1.81 25.97 -4.24
C THR A 133 1.67 26.14 -5.76
N ALA A 134 0.78 25.33 -6.36
CA ALA A 134 0.54 25.21 -7.80
C ALA A 134 0.24 26.54 -8.54
N GLN A 135 -0.03 27.62 -7.82
CA GLN A 135 -0.20 28.98 -8.35
C GLN A 135 1.12 29.66 -8.78
N SER A 136 2.28 29.04 -8.53
CA SER A 136 3.61 29.63 -8.80
C SER A 136 4.37 29.04 -9.99
N TRP A 137 3.74 28.14 -10.76
CA TRP A 137 4.41 27.54 -11.92
C TRP A 137 4.32 28.49 -13.12
N PRO A 138 5.42 28.76 -13.84
CA PRO A 138 5.35 29.51 -15.08
C PRO A 138 4.57 28.70 -16.12
N SER A 139 3.62 29.34 -16.78
CA SER A 139 2.92 28.76 -17.93
C SER A 139 3.92 28.46 -19.04
N ALA A 140 3.79 27.27 -19.65
CA ALA A 140 4.42 26.96 -20.92
C ALA A 140 3.86 27.81 -22.06
#